data_AF-A0A9D6GNI1-F1
#
_entry.id   AF-A0A9D6GNI1-F1
#
_cell.length_a   1.000
_cell.length_b   1.000
_cell.length_c   1.000
_cell.angle_alpha   90.00
_cell.angle_beta   90.00
_cell.angle_gamma   90.00
#
_symmetry.space_group_name_H-M   'P 1'
#
loop_
_entity.id
_entity.type
_entity.pdbx_description
1 polymer ?
#
loop_
_entity_poly.entity_id
_entity_poly.type
_entity_poly.pdbx_seq_one_letter_code
_entity_poly.pdbx_strand_id
1 'polypeptide(L)' 'MDTSTLMLAALTFCLVGATLHARRLGNERRDVMLLGVFSGLMGSGTAISAIL' A
#
# COMPACT_ATOMS: atom_id res chain seq x y z
N MET A 1 -1.35 18.02 -8.55
CA MET A 1 -0.83 16.73 -8.08
C MET A 1 0.66 16.88 -7.95
N ASP A 2 1.11 16.79 -6.72
CA ASP A 2 2.45 17.21 -6.35
C ASP A 2 3.38 16.00 -6.51
N THR A 3 4.68 16.24 -6.65
CA THR A 3 5.66 15.15 -6.79
C THR A 3 5.60 14.18 -5.59
N SER A 4 5.31 14.70 -4.40
CA SER A 4 5.05 13.93 -3.18
C SER A 4 3.83 13.01 -3.30
N THR A 5 2.70 13.49 -3.82
CA THR A 5 1.49 12.70 -4.04
C THR A 5 1.74 11.55 -5.03
N LEU A 6 2.51 11.82 -6.10
CA LEU A 6 2.88 10.80 -7.08
C LEU A 6 3.79 9.73 -6.48
N MET A 7 4.77 10.13 -5.64
CA MET A 7 5.63 9.19 -4.92
C MET A 7 4.83 8.32 -3.94
N LEU A 8 3.89 8.92 -3.20
CA LEU A 8 2.99 8.20 -2.29
C LEU A 8 2.10 7.19 -3.03
N ALA A 9 1.60 7.56 -4.21
CA ALA A 9 0.83 6.66 -5.07
C ALA A 9 1.67 5.49 -5.59
N ALA A 10 2.89 5.73 -6.06
CA ALA A 10 3.79 4.68 -6.50
C ALA A 10 4.16 3.72 -5.35
N LEU A 11 4.46 4.25 -4.16
CA LEU A 11 4.75 3.45 -2.98
C LEU A 11 3.54 2.60 -2.54
N THR A 12 2.34 3.18 -2.56
CA THR A 12 1.10 2.45 -2.26
C THR A 12 0.90 1.30 -3.24
N PHE A 13 1.12 1.53 -4.53
CA PHE A 13 1.02 0.48 -5.56
C PHE A 13 2.02 -0.65 -5.32
N CYS A 14 3.28 -0.31 -4.99
CA CYS A 14 4.29 -1.30 -4.63
C CYS A 14 3.90 -2.10 -3.39
N LEU A 15 3.33 -1.46 -2.37
CA LEU A 15 2.90 -2.13 -1.14
C LEU A 15 1.76 -3.11 -1.41
N VAL A 16 0.78 -2.71 -2.22
CA VAL A 16 -0.30 -3.61 -2.68
C VAL A 16 0.28 -4.77 -3.48
N GLY A 17 1.21 -4.53 -4.40
CA GLY A 17 1.91 -5.59 -5.14
C GLY A 17 2.63 -6.58 -4.21
N ALA A 18 3.35 -6.06 -3.21
CA ALA A 18 4.03 -6.87 -2.20
C ALA A 18 3.05 -7.70 -1.36
N THR A 19 1.89 -7.15 -0.98
CA THR A 19 0.84 -7.92 -0.26
C THR A 19 0.29 -9.08 -1.09
N LEU A 20 0.05 -8.84 -2.38
CA LEU A 20 -0.43 -9.88 -3.29
C LEU A 20 0.62 -10.96 -3.51
N HIS A 21 1.89 -10.59 -3.66
CA HIS A 21 2.99 -11.54 -3.76
C HIS A 21 3.20 -12.33 -2.47
N ALA A 22 3.17 -11.69 -1.30
CA ALA A 22 3.27 -12.37 0.00
C ALA A 22 2.10 -13.35 0.21
N ARG A 23 0.88 -12.96 -0.20
CA ARG A 23 -0.28 -13.85 -0.19
C ARG A 23 -0.09 -15.06 -1.11
N ARG A 24 0.47 -14.85 -2.30
CA ARG A 24 0.71 -15.93 -3.29
C ARG A 24 1.85 -16.86 -2.89
N LEU A 25 2.89 -16.37 -2.23
CA LEU A 25 4.00 -17.19 -1.72
C LEU A 25 3.58 -18.10 -0.54
N GLY A 26 2.37 -17.93 0.00
CA GLY A 26 1.91 -18.70 1.16
C GLY A 26 2.55 -18.25 2.46
N ASN A 27 2.94 -16.97 2.56
CA ASN A 27 3.48 -16.41 3.80
C ASN A 27 2.45 -16.49 4.95
N GLU A 28 2.93 -16.36 6.19
CA GLU A 28 2.11 -16.35 7.40
C GLU A 28 0.90 -15.42 7.22
N ARG A 29 -0.33 -15.93 7.45
CA ARG A 29 -1.56 -15.15 7.20
C ARG A 29 -1.60 -13.86 8.02
N ARG A 30 -1.01 -13.87 9.21
CA ARG A 30 -0.87 -12.69 10.08
C ARG A 30 -0.01 -11.60 9.43
N ASP A 31 1.11 -11.98 8.85
CA ASP A 31 2.03 -11.02 8.21
C ASP A 31 1.41 -10.43 6.95
N VAL A 32 0.74 -11.26 6.14
CA VAL A 32 0.00 -10.79 4.97
C VAL A 32 -1.13 -9.82 5.37
N MET A 33 -1.82 -10.10 6.48
CA MET A 33 -2.88 -9.24 6.98
C MET A 33 -2.34 -7.90 7.49
N LEU A 34 -1.24 -7.89 8.25
CA LEU A 34 -0.57 -6.67 8.70
C LEU A 34 -0.10 -5.83 7.52
N LEU A 35 0.53 -6.46 6.53
CA LEU A 35 0.99 -5.79 5.31
C LEU A 35 -0.18 -5.19 4.50
N GLY A 36 -1.33 -5.88 4.49
CA GLY A 36 -2.58 -5.39 3.92
C GLY A 36 -3.13 -4.16 4.64
N VAL A 37 -3.11 -4.16 5.97
CA VAL A 37 -3.53 -3.00 6.80
C VAL A 37 -2.63 -1.80 6.53
N PHE A 38 -1.31 -2.00 6.50
CA PHE A 38 -0.37 -0.92 6.17
C PHE A 38 -0.59 -0.39 4.73
N SER A 39 -0.89 -1.27 3.77
CA SER A 39 -1.22 -0.87 2.40
C SER A 39 -2.51 -0.05 2.31
N GLY A 40 -3.53 -0.46 3.06
CA GLY A 40 -4.79 0.29 3.17
C GLY A 40 -4.58 1.67 3.80
N LEU A 41 -3.84 1.73 4.91
CA LEU A 41 -3.54 2.98 5.60
C LEU A 41 -2.74 3.94 4.69
N MET A 42 -1.69 3.44 4.05
CA MET A 42 -0.86 4.24 3.13
C MET A 42 -1.67 4.73 1.91
N GLY A 43 -2.52 3.87 1.34
CA GLY A 43 -3.41 4.24 0.25
C GLY A 43 -4.45 5.29 0.64
N SER A 44 -5.02 5.19 1.85
CA SER A 44 -5.95 6.19 2.36
C SER A 44 -5.29 7.56 2.55
N GLY A 45 -4.09 7.61 3.13
CA GLY A 45 -3.32 8.85 3.27
C GLY A 45 -2.93 9.45 1.92
N THR A 46 -2.59 8.60 0.95
CA THR A 46 -2.31 9.04 -0.43
C THR A 46 -3.53 9.65 -1.09
N ALA A 47 -4.71 9.03 -0.94
CA ALA A 47 -5.95 9.57 -1.48
C ALA A 47 -6.31 10.93 -0.86
N ILE A 48 -6.17 11.07 0.46
CA ILE A 48 -6.38 12.35 1.15
C ILE A 48 -5.40 13.40 0.64
N SER A 49 -4.12 13.06 0.52
CA SER A 49 -3.07 13.95 -0.02
C SER A 49 -3.25 14.31 -1.49
N ALA A 50 -4.06 13.56 -2.25
CA ALA A 50 -4.37 13.87 -3.63
C ALA A 50 -5.60 14.80 -3.78
N ILE A 51 -6.44 14.86 -2.74
CA ILE A 51 -7.66 15.67 -2.69
C ILE A 51 -7.38 17.04 -2.05
N LEU A 52 -6.48 17.08 -1.06
CA LEU A 52 -6.03 18.31 -0.39
C LEU A 52 -5.08 19.12 -1.28
#